data_AF-A0A968MA12-F1
#
_entry.id   AF-A0A968MA12-F1
#
_cell.length_a   1.000
_cell.length_b   1.000
_cell.length_c   1.000
_cell.angle_alpha   90.00
_cell.angle_beta   90.00
_cell.angle_gamma   90.00
#
_symmetry.space_group_name_H-M   'P 1'
#
loop_
_entity.id
_entity.type
_entity.pdbx_description
1 polymer ?
#
loop_
_entity_poly.entity_id
_entity_poly.type
_entity_poly.pdbx_seq_one_letter_code
_entity_poly.pdbx_strand_id
1 'polypeptide(L)'
;MYVRWVVRRHKNATIANTTFHDAYLVESFRDEGGNPRQRTVCYLGNIRQIGEEFPPIERELFLLRAEGILYSIDDLSETDCIEILDMLQEKVAPLSPGEVRAAFVENVRWYRRWLERGGNAPTETELLQIIKEAQGNLGPM
;
A
#
# COMPACT_ATOMS: atom_id res chain seq x y z
N MET A 1 -14.97 -8.15 11.52
CA MET A 1 -15.10 -6.73 11.07
C MET A 1 -15.12 -6.71 9.54
N TYR A 2 -15.19 -5.55 8.86
CA TYR A 2 -15.06 -5.52 7.39
C TYR A 2 -14.44 -4.21 6.89
N VAL A 3 -13.90 -4.25 5.66
CA VAL A 3 -13.37 -3.06 4.98
C VAL A 3 -14.48 -2.32 4.25
N ARG A 4 -14.70 -1.05 4.59
CA ARG A 4 -15.57 -0.15 3.85
C ARG A 4 -14.74 0.77 2.96
N TRP A 5 -15.03 0.73 1.66
CA TRP A 5 -14.43 1.63 0.68
C TRP A 5 -15.30 2.87 0.43
N VAL A 6 -14.70 4.05 0.50
CA VAL A 6 -15.31 5.31 0.09
C VAL A 6 -14.59 5.81 -1.15
N VAL A 7 -15.34 6.06 -2.22
CA VAL A 7 -14.79 6.45 -3.52
C VAL A 7 -15.07 7.92 -3.77
N ARG A 8 -14.03 8.70 -4.05
CA ARG A 8 -14.11 10.13 -4.35
C ARG A 8 -13.47 10.40 -5.71
N ARG A 9 -14.20 11.07 -6.60
CA ARG A 9 -13.66 11.52 -7.89
C ARG A 9 -12.99 12.89 -7.74
N HIS A 10 -11.95 13.14 -8.53
CA HIS A 10 -11.37 14.47 -8.62
C HIS A 10 -12.43 15.49 -9.09
N LYS A 11 -12.45 16.69 -8.49
CA LYS A 11 -13.47 17.73 -8.79
C LYS A 11 -13.51 18.13 -10.26
N ASN A 12 -12.37 18.04 -10.95
CA ASN A 12 -12.24 18.23 -12.39
C ASN A 12 -11.84 16.93 -13.06
N ALA A 13 -12.83 16.06 -13.33
CA ALA A 13 -12.63 14.78 -14.01
C ALA A 13 -12.15 14.93 -15.47
N THR A 14 -12.31 16.13 -16.06
CA THR A 14 -11.81 16.48 -17.40
C THR A 14 -10.30 16.75 -17.45
N ILE A 15 -9.66 17.04 -16.31
CA ILE A 15 -8.25 17.43 -16.23
C ILE A 15 -7.38 16.30 -15.64
N ALA A 16 -7.93 15.54 -14.70
CA ALA A 16 -7.24 14.42 -14.08
C ALA A 16 -8.16 13.20 -14.07
N ASN A 17 -7.77 12.16 -14.81
CA ASN A 17 -8.43 10.85 -14.79
C ASN A 17 -8.00 10.09 -13.54
N THR A 18 -8.39 10.60 -12.37
CA THR A 18 -7.97 10.09 -11.06
C THR A 18 -9.15 9.92 -10.13
N THR A 19 -9.24 8.73 -9.54
CA THR A 19 -10.23 8.37 -8.52
C THR A 19 -9.50 8.00 -7.23
N PHE A 20 -9.99 8.50 -6.10
CA PHE A 20 -9.44 8.22 -4.78
C PHE A 20 -10.30 7.17 -4.09
N HIS A 21 -9.67 6.13 -3.56
CA HIS A 21 -10.34 5.08 -2.79
C HIS A 21 -9.80 5.10 -1.37
N ASP A 22 -10.67 5.43 -0.42
CA ASP A 22 -10.37 5.49 1.00
C ASP A 22 -10.89 4.22 1.69
N ALA A 23 -10.02 3.50 2.40
CA ALA A 23 -10.35 2.29 3.13
C ALA A 23 -10.55 2.59 4.62
N TYR A 24 -11.64 2.09 5.18
CA TYR A 24 -11.94 2.17 6.61
C TYR A 24 -12.22 0.79 7.17
N LEU A 25 -11.66 0.49 8.34
CA LEU A 25 -12.10 -0.67 9.11
C LEU A 25 -13.39 -0.32 9.84
N VAL A 26 -14.42 -1.13 9.64
CA VAL A 26 -15.74 -0.93 10.23
C VAL A 26 -16.14 -2.17 11.03
N GLU A 27 -16.69 -1.94 12.20
CA GLU A 27 -17.26 -2.97 13.06
C GLU A 27 -18.78 -2.86 13.07
N SER A 28 -19.45 -4.01 12.91
CA SER A 28 -20.89 -4.16 13.07
C SER A 28 -21.20 -4.76 14.43
N PHE A 29 -22.15 -4.18 15.17
CA PHE A 29 -22.57 -4.64 16.49
C PHE A 29 -24.08 -4.47 16.65
N ARG A 30 -24.66 -4.94 17.75
CA ARG A 30 -26.06 -4.66 18.12
C ARG A 30 -26.11 -3.75 19.34
N ASP A 31 -27.00 -2.76 19.32
CA ASP A 31 -27.25 -1.94 20.51
C ASP A 31 -28.05 -2.71 21.58
N GLU A 32 -28.31 -2.07 22.72
CA GLU A 32 -29.05 -2.67 23.84
C GLU A 32 -30.46 -3.13 23.45
N GLY A 33 -31.06 -2.49 22.45
CA GLY A 33 -32.36 -2.89 21.89
C GLY A 33 -32.27 -3.99 20.82
N GLY A 34 -31.08 -4.54 20.59
CA GLY A 34 -30.83 -5.55 19.57
C GLY A 34 -30.76 -5.01 18.14
N ASN A 35 -30.80 -3.68 17.92
CA ASN A 35 -30.78 -3.11 16.58
C ASN A 35 -29.36 -3.11 16.01
N PRO A 36 -29.18 -3.40 14.71
CA PRO A 36 -27.86 -3.39 14.08
C PRO A 36 -27.29 -1.96 14.02
N ARG A 37 -26.03 -1.82 14.43
CA ARG A 37 -25.23 -0.59 14.39
C ARG A 37 -23.88 -0.85 13.75
N GLN A 38 -23.25 0.22 13.30
CA GLN A 38 -21.91 0.21 12.74
C GLN A 38 -21.10 1.36 13.31
N ARG A 39 -19.81 1.14 13.55
CA ARG A 39 -18.85 2.19 13.89
C ARG A 39 -17.56 2.04 13.08
N THR A 40 -16.96 3.16 12.74
CA THR A 40 -15.61 3.17 12.17
C THR A 40 -14.62 2.87 13.29
N VAL A 41 -13.79 1.85 13.09
CA VAL A 41 -12.70 1.49 13.99
C VAL A 41 -11.49 2.36 13.68
N CYS A 42 -11.03 2.34 12.42
CA CYS A 42 -9.90 3.15 11.98
C CYS A 42 -9.96 3.46 10.48
N TYR A 43 -9.08 4.36 10.05
CA TYR A 43 -8.79 4.64 8.65
C TYR A 43 -7.54 3.87 8.24
N LEU A 44 -7.65 3.02 7.22
CA LEU A 44 -6.58 2.13 6.75
C LEU A 44 -5.71 2.76 5.66
N GLY A 45 -6.18 3.86 5.06
CA GLY A 45 -5.42 4.64 4.09
C GLY A 45 -6.19 4.93 2.81
N ASN A 46 -5.47 5.57 1.88
CA ASN A 46 -5.97 5.94 0.57
C ASN A 46 -5.04 5.38 -0.52
N ILE A 47 -5.65 4.98 -1.63
CA ILE A 47 -4.97 4.68 -2.88
C ILE A 47 -5.62 5.44 -4.04
N ARG A 48 -4.79 5.90 -4.99
CA ARG A 48 -5.28 6.56 -6.20
C ARG A 48 -5.35 5.56 -7.35
N GLN A 49 -6.46 5.58 -8.05
CA GLN A 49 -6.64 4.92 -9.32
C GLN A 49 -6.43 5.95 -10.42
N ILE A 50 -5.55 5.66 -11.39
CA ILE A 50 -5.30 6.51 -12.55
C ILE A 50 -5.80 5.75 -13.78
N GLY A 51 -6.79 6.32 -14.46
CA GLY A 51 -7.55 5.55 -15.44
C GLY A 51 -8.26 4.38 -14.77
N GLU A 52 -7.97 3.17 -15.24
CA GLU A 52 -8.58 1.93 -14.74
C GLU A 52 -7.68 1.18 -13.76
N GLU A 53 -6.45 1.64 -13.55
CA GLU A 53 -5.43 0.90 -12.80
C GLU A 53 -5.06 1.58 -11.49
N PHE A 54 -4.75 0.75 -10.49
CA PHE A 54 -4.01 1.19 -9.30
C PHE A 54 -2.51 1.09 -9.61
N PRO A 55 -1.75 2.20 -9.56
CA PRO A 55 -0.32 2.17 -9.86
C PRO A 55 0.43 1.17 -8.96
N PRO A 56 1.31 0.31 -9.50
CA PRO A 56 1.95 -0.77 -8.73
C PRO A 56 2.57 -0.30 -7.41
N ILE A 57 3.43 0.71 -7.44
CA ILE A 57 4.08 1.20 -6.21
C ILE A 57 3.08 1.75 -5.18
N GLU A 58 1.96 2.34 -5.63
CA GLU A 58 0.93 2.82 -4.71
C GLU A 58 0.14 1.68 -4.06
N ARG A 59 -0.05 0.55 -4.76
CA ARG A 59 -0.65 -0.65 -4.19
C ARG A 59 0.17 -1.17 -3.02
N GLU A 60 1.46 -1.32 -3.21
CA GLU A 60 2.37 -1.83 -2.17
C GLU A 60 2.44 -0.89 -0.97
N LEU A 61 2.64 0.42 -1.22
CA LEU A 61 2.67 1.42 -0.15
C LEU A 61 1.33 1.52 0.61
N PHE A 62 0.21 1.28 -0.06
CA PHE A 62 -1.09 1.21 0.60
C PHE A 62 -1.18 -0.01 1.50
N LEU A 63 -0.85 -1.20 1.01
CA LEU A 63 -0.93 -2.45 1.77
C LEU A 63 -0.01 -2.44 2.98
N LEU A 64 1.26 -2.03 2.84
CA LEU A 64 2.21 -1.93 3.96
C LEU A 64 1.73 -0.97 5.06
N ARG A 65 1.13 0.17 4.68
CA ARG A 65 0.58 1.12 5.65
C ARG A 65 -0.64 0.55 6.35
N ALA A 66 -1.54 -0.10 5.60
CA ALA A 66 -2.73 -0.73 6.17
C ALA A 66 -2.35 -1.85 7.15
N GLU A 67 -1.41 -2.71 6.77
CA GLU A 67 -0.84 -3.75 7.63
C GLU A 67 -0.28 -3.18 8.94
N GLY A 68 0.59 -2.16 8.85
CA GLY A 68 1.14 -1.52 10.04
C GLY A 68 0.09 -0.90 10.96
N ILE A 69 -1.00 -0.35 10.39
CA ILE A 69 -2.13 0.18 11.17
C ILE A 69 -2.87 -0.97 11.86
N LEU A 70 -3.14 -2.08 11.17
CA LEU A 70 -3.85 -3.23 11.74
C LEU A 70 -3.08 -3.84 12.92
N TYR A 71 -1.78 -4.05 12.77
CA TYR A 71 -0.92 -4.56 13.86
C TYR A 71 -0.77 -3.60 15.04
N SER A 72 -1.14 -2.32 14.88
CA SER A 72 -1.16 -1.36 15.99
C SER A 72 -2.45 -1.34 16.81
N ILE A 73 -3.46 -2.15 16.44
CA ILE A 73 -4.74 -2.22 17.15
C ILE A 73 -4.67 -3.34 18.19
N ASP A 74 -4.58 -2.98 19.47
CA ASP A 74 -4.40 -3.94 20.58
C ASP A 74 -5.50 -5.01 20.67
N ASP A 75 -6.74 -4.64 20.36
CA ASP A 75 -7.91 -5.53 20.45
C ASP A 75 -8.15 -6.36 19.17
N LEU A 76 -7.28 -6.27 18.17
CA LEU A 76 -7.41 -6.98 16.92
C LEU A 76 -6.53 -8.25 16.94
N SER A 77 -7.14 -9.42 16.74
CA SER A 77 -6.38 -10.67 16.71
C SER A 77 -5.55 -10.78 15.42
N GLU A 78 -4.48 -11.58 15.46
CA GLU A 78 -3.66 -11.87 14.26
C GLU A 78 -4.50 -12.48 13.13
N THR A 79 -5.46 -13.34 13.46
CA THR A 79 -6.40 -13.91 12.48
C THR A 79 -7.27 -12.83 11.84
N ASP A 80 -7.83 -11.91 12.63
CA ASP A 80 -8.61 -10.79 12.10
C ASP A 80 -7.75 -9.89 11.20
N CYS A 81 -6.49 -9.64 11.57
CA CYS A 81 -5.55 -8.88 10.75
C CYS A 81 -5.38 -9.52 9.37
N ILE A 82 -5.12 -10.83 9.32
CA ILE A 82 -4.96 -11.58 8.06
C ILE A 82 -6.24 -11.51 7.22
N GLU A 83 -7.41 -11.75 7.83
CA GLU A 83 -8.69 -11.66 7.12
C GLU A 83 -8.96 -10.26 6.53
N ILE A 84 -8.64 -9.20 7.28
CA ILE A 84 -8.81 -7.83 6.80
C ILE A 84 -7.82 -7.51 5.67
N LEU A 85 -6.58 -8.00 5.77
CA LEU A 85 -5.59 -7.85 4.70
C LEU A 85 -6.04 -8.56 3.42
N ASP A 86 -6.60 -9.76 3.53
CA ASP A 86 -7.16 -10.49 2.39
C ASP A 86 -8.30 -9.68 1.73
N MET A 87 -9.21 -9.10 2.53
CA MET A 87 -10.28 -8.22 2.02
C MET A 87 -9.73 -6.96 1.32
N LEU A 88 -8.61 -6.41 1.78
CA LEU A 88 -7.93 -5.30 1.10
C LEU A 88 -7.35 -5.76 -0.23
N GLN A 89 -6.75 -6.94 -0.27
CA GLN A 89 -6.12 -7.52 -1.45
C GLN A 89 -7.11 -7.91 -2.54
N GLU A 90 -8.37 -8.23 -2.19
CA GLU A 90 -9.44 -8.44 -3.18
C GLU A 90 -9.65 -7.23 -4.09
N LYS A 91 -9.50 -6.01 -3.56
CA LYS A 91 -9.62 -4.77 -4.35
C LYS A 91 -8.27 -4.26 -4.84
N VAL A 92 -7.25 -4.35 -4.00
CA VAL A 92 -5.89 -3.86 -4.26
C VAL A 92 -4.96 -5.05 -4.25
N ALA A 93 -4.91 -5.76 -5.38
CA ALA A 93 -4.09 -6.96 -5.49
C ALA A 93 -2.63 -6.67 -5.09
N PRO A 94 -1.91 -7.66 -4.52
CA PRO A 94 -0.46 -7.55 -4.32
C PRO A 94 0.27 -7.43 -5.67
N LEU A 95 1.53 -7.02 -5.63
CA LEU A 95 2.35 -6.91 -6.84
C LEU A 95 2.66 -8.29 -7.43
N SER A 96 2.56 -8.40 -8.75
CA SER A 96 3.09 -9.57 -9.46
C SER A 96 4.62 -9.54 -9.46
N PRO A 97 5.30 -10.70 -9.63
CA PRO A 97 6.75 -10.75 -9.73
C PRO A 97 7.33 -9.82 -10.82
N GLY A 98 6.61 -9.67 -11.94
CA GLY A 98 7.00 -8.75 -13.02
C GLY A 98 6.95 -7.29 -12.58
N GLU A 99 5.93 -6.90 -11.81
CA GLU A 99 5.77 -5.55 -11.29
C GLU A 99 6.78 -5.22 -10.19
N VAL A 100 7.09 -6.17 -9.31
CA VAL A 100 8.17 -6.04 -8.33
C VAL A 100 9.50 -5.79 -9.04
N ARG A 101 9.81 -6.59 -10.08
CA ARG A 101 11.02 -6.41 -10.88
C ARG A 101 11.05 -5.06 -11.58
N ALA A 102 9.94 -4.63 -12.18
CA ALA A 102 9.83 -3.33 -12.84
C ALA A 102 10.03 -2.18 -11.84
N ALA A 103 9.37 -2.24 -10.68
CA ALA A 103 9.51 -1.25 -9.61
C ALA A 103 10.97 -1.17 -9.11
N PHE A 104 11.65 -2.30 -8.92
CA PHE A 104 13.05 -2.33 -8.55
C PHE A 104 13.93 -1.61 -9.58
N VAL A 105 13.74 -1.90 -10.88
CA VAL A 105 14.48 -1.24 -11.96
C VAL A 105 14.25 0.28 -11.99
N GLU A 106 13.00 0.73 -11.82
CA GLU A 106 12.69 2.16 -11.76
C GLU A 106 13.30 2.85 -10.54
N ASN A 107 13.35 2.18 -9.38
CA ASN A 107 14.02 2.70 -8.19
C ASN A 107 15.53 2.85 -8.41
N VAL A 108 16.20 1.87 -9.02
CA VAL A 108 17.62 1.97 -9.38
C VAL A 108 17.85 3.12 -10.36
N ARG A 109 16.98 3.28 -11.37
CA ARG A 109 17.06 4.38 -12.34
C ARG A 109 16.87 5.74 -11.66
N TRP A 110 15.90 5.86 -10.76
CA TRP A 110 15.67 7.08 -9.98
C TRP A 110 16.88 7.41 -9.11
N TYR A 111 17.42 6.44 -8.37
CA TYR A 111 18.57 6.62 -7.50
C TYR A 111 19.81 7.10 -8.26
N ARG A 112 20.11 6.45 -9.41
CA ARG A 112 21.19 6.87 -10.30
C ARG A 112 21.01 8.32 -10.77
N ARG A 113 19.82 8.68 -11.25
CA ARG A 113 19.52 10.06 -11.69
C ARG A 113 19.65 11.08 -10.57
N TRP A 114 19.25 10.72 -9.35
CA TRP A 114 19.37 11.60 -8.18
C TRP A 114 20.83 11.89 -7.86
N LEU A 115 21.67 10.85 -7.84
CA LEU A 115 23.11 10.99 -7.63
C LEU A 115 23.82 11.75 -8.75
N GLU A 116 23.46 11.48 -10.02
CA GLU A 116 23.97 12.22 -11.19
C GLU A 116 23.70 13.73 -11.07
N ARG A 117 22.50 14.13 -10.61
CA ARG A 117 22.17 15.54 -10.37
C ARG A 117 23.00 16.17 -9.24
N GLY A 118 23.45 15.36 -8.29
CA GLY A 118 24.34 15.78 -7.19
C GLY A 118 25.82 15.80 -7.57
N GLY A 119 26.18 15.49 -8.82
CA GLY A 119 27.57 15.43 -9.29
C GLY A 119 28.30 14.12 -8.94
N ASN A 120 27.61 13.12 -8.39
CA ASN A 120 28.20 11.88 -7.90
C ASN A 120 27.59 10.67 -8.63
N ALA A 121 27.65 10.67 -9.97
CA ALA A 121 27.10 9.58 -10.77
C ALA A 121 27.73 8.24 -10.35
N PRO A 122 26.95 7.27 -9.85
CA PRO A 122 27.51 6.03 -9.36
C PRO A 122 28.00 5.18 -10.53
N THR A 123 29.14 4.54 -10.34
CA THR A 123 29.63 3.48 -11.22
C THR A 123 28.77 2.23 -11.08
N GLU A 124 28.85 1.33 -12.06
CA GLU A 124 28.17 0.03 -11.97
C GLU A 124 28.64 -0.78 -10.76
N THR A 125 29.92 -0.69 -10.42
CA THR A 125 30.50 -1.36 -9.25
C THR A 125 29.90 -0.84 -7.94
N GLU A 126 29.72 0.47 -7.79
CA GLU A 126 29.09 1.06 -6.60
C GLU A 126 27.61 0.69 -6.49
N LEU A 127 26.87 0.67 -7.61
CA LEU A 127 25.48 0.19 -7.61
C LEU A 127 25.38 -1.29 -7.20
N LEU A 128 26.29 -2.15 -7.70
CA LEU A 128 26.34 -3.56 -7.30
C LEU A 128 26.70 -3.72 -5.82
N GLN A 129 27.58 -2.86 -5.30
CA GLN A 129 27.96 -2.88 -3.88
C GLN A 129 26.77 -2.53 -2.98
N ILE A 130 25.98 -1.52 -3.34
CA ILE A 130 24.74 -1.16 -2.64
C ILE A 130 23.74 -2.33 -2.64
N ILE A 131 23.60 -3.03 -3.78
CA ILE A 131 22.73 -4.21 -3.87
C ILE A 131 23.20 -5.33 -2.93
N LYS A 132 24.52 -5.57 -2.85
CA LYS A 132 25.09 -6.57 -1.94
C LYS A 132 24.91 -6.18 -0.47
N GLU A 133 25.06 -4.91 -0.13
CA GLU A 133 24.82 -4.41 1.23
C GLU A 133 23.36 -4.61 1.65
N ALA A 134 22.41 -4.39 0.73
CA ALA A 134 21.00 -4.66 0.99
C ALA A 134 20.70 -6.14 1.28
N GLN A 135 21.50 -7.08 0.78
CA GLN A 135 21.36 -8.51 1.08
C GLN A 135 21.76 -8.84 2.53
N GLY A 136 22.67 -8.08 3.14
CA GLY A 136 23.20 -8.33 4.49
C GLY A 136 22.20 -8.18 5.64
N ASN A 137 21.03 -7.58 5.38
CA ASN A 137 19.95 -7.42 6.35
C ASN A 137 18.78 -8.40 6.15
N LEU A 138 18.82 -9.23 5.11
CA LEU A 138 17.87 -10.32 4.93
C LEU A 138 18.52 -11.56 5.53
N GLY A 139 18.10 -11.94 6.74
CA GLY A 139 18.54 -13.19 7.38
C GLY A 139 18.32 -14.40 6.48
N PRO A 140 19.00 -15.54 6.75
CA PRO A 140 18.88 -16.72 5.90
C PRO A 140 17.41 -17.15 5.79
N MET A 141 16.96 -17.42 4.55
CA MET A 141 15.68 -18.07 4.27
C MET A 141 15.64 -19.50 4.82
#